data_AF-A0A1Z9YG14-F1
#
_entry.id   AF-A0A1Z9YG14-F1
#
_cell.length_a   1.000
_cell.length_b   1.000
_cell.length_c   1.000
_cell.angle_alpha   90.00
_cell.angle_beta   90.00
_cell.angle_gamma   90.00
#
_symmetry.space_group_name_H-M   'P 1'
#
loop_
_entity.id
_entity.type
_entity.pdbx_description
1 polymer ?
#
loop_
_entity_poly.entity_id
_entity_poly.type
_entity_poly.pdbx_seq_one_letter_code
_entity_poly.pdbx_strand_id
1 'polypeptide(L)'
;MTVNSDGPHFYEPNNGHGLPHDPFNAIIGPRPIGWIGSLSADGIPNLAPYSFFNAFNYTPPIIGFASVGSKKDSLRNIEATGEFSWNLATRLLAEAMNESCAPIPADESEFVRAGLEEAPSRLIKAPRVAASPVSFECKLTQIVQLKTQSGEDVPTWVAFGEVVGVHIADGVLVDGIYDPARVQTILRAGGPASYYEITPQSQCEMIRPKS
;
A
#
# COMPACT_ATOMS: atom_id res chain seq x y z
N MET A 1 -11.71 36.10 -7.91
CA MET A 1 -13.00 35.98 -8.61
C MET A 1 -13.83 34.98 -7.83
N THR A 2 -14.90 35.46 -7.23
CA THR A 2 -15.83 34.72 -6.38
C THR A 2 -16.74 33.85 -7.24
N VAL A 3 -16.63 32.53 -7.13
CA VAL A 3 -17.69 31.63 -7.57
C VAL A 3 -18.44 31.22 -6.30
N ASN A 4 -19.39 32.05 -5.89
CA ASN A 4 -20.52 31.55 -5.11
C ASN A 4 -21.50 31.00 -6.15
N SER A 5 -21.49 29.69 -6.35
CA SER A 5 -22.60 28.97 -6.98
C SER A 5 -23.29 28.20 -5.86
N ASP A 6 -24.61 28.38 -5.68
CA ASP A 6 -25.45 27.69 -4.69
C ASP A 6 -25.62 26.17 -4.95
N GLY A 7 -24.58 25.51 -5.48
CA GLY A 7 -24.56 24.11 -5.86
C GLY A 7 -23.22 23.44 -5.51
N PRO A 8 -23.13 22.11 -5.62
CA PRO A 8 -21.90 21.38 -5.30
C PRO A 8 -20.73 21.83 -6.17
N HIS A 9 -19.53 21.89 -5.60
CA HIS A 9 -18.30 22.18 -6.35
C HIS A 9 -18.08 21.10 -7.41
N PHE A 10 -18.25 21.47 -8.68
CA PHE A 10 -18.08 20.59 -9.82
C PHE A 10 -16.84 20.98 -10.62
N TYR A 11 -16.05 20.00 -11.03
CA TYR A 11 -14.94 20.19 -11.95
C TYR A 11 -14.75 18.93 -12.81
N GLU A 12 -14.29 19.13 -14.04
CA GLU A 12 -13.78 18.07 -14.90
C GLU A 12 -12.26 17.98 -14.67
N PRO A 13 -11.69 16.82 -14.28
CA PRO A 13 -10.26 16.73 -13.97
C PRO A 13 -9.33 17.24 -15.08
N ASN A 14 -9.70 17.01 -16.35
CA ASN A 14 -8.94 17.48 -17.50
C ASN A 14 -8.90 19.01 -17.64
N ASN A 15 -9.87 19.72 -17.04
CA ASN A 15 -9.96 21.18 -17.05
C ASN A 15 -9.38 21.81 -15.76
N GLY A 16 -8.80 20.99 -14.87
CA GLY A 16 -8.33 21.40 -13.56
C GLY A 16 -9.43 21.47 -12.51
N HIS A 17 -9.03 21.35 -11.24
CA HIS A 17 -9.96 21.22 -10.10
C HIS A 17 -10.35 22.55 -9.44
N GLY A 18 -9.63 23.64 -9.70
CA GLY A 18 -9.93 24.97 -9.14
C GLY A 18 -9.76 25.10 -7.62
N LEU A 19 -9.08 24.13 -6.98
CA LEU A 19 -8.81 24.09 -5.54
C LEU A 19 -7.31 24.29 -5.25
N PRO A 20 -6.89 24.67 -4.03
CA PRO A 20 -5.47 24.86 -3.69
C PRO A 20 -4.60 23.60 -3.81
N HIS A 21 -5.20 22.43 -3.61
CA HIS A 21 -4.56 21.12 -3.73
C HIS A 21 -5.51 20.18 -4.47
N ASP A 22 -4.94 19.22 -5.22
CA ASP A 22 -5.73 18.19 -5.89
C ASP A 22 -6.48 17.34 -4.83
N PRO A 23 -7.82 17.35 -4.83
CA PRO A 23 -8.59 16.64 -3.82
C PRO A 23 -8.73 15.14 -4.15
N PHE A 24 -8.38 14.68 -5.36
CA PHE A 24 -8.73 13.34 -5.85
C PHE A 24 -8.31 12.23 -4.88
N ASN A 25 -7.02 12.22 -4.51
CA ASN A 25 -6.50 11.24 -3.56
C ASN A 25 -7.03 11.47 -2.13
N ALA A 26 -7.34 12.71 -1.75
CA ALA A 26 -7.90 12.98 -0.42
C ALA A 26 -9.33 12.46 -0.27
N ILE A 27 -10.12 12.53 -1.35
CA ILE A 27 -11.49 12.01 -1.42
C ILE A 27 -11.50 10.49 -1.32
N ILE A 28 -10.59 9.82 -2.04
CA ILE A 28 -10.38 8.37 -1.93
C ILE A 28 -9.43 8.11 -0.76
N GLY A 29 -9.94 8.24 0.46
CA GLY A 29 -9.16 8.01 1.68
C GLY A 29 -10.03 7.80 2.94
N PRO A 30 -9.41 7.41 4.06
CA PRO A 30 -8.00 7.06 4.19
C PRO A 30 -7.67 5.73 3.50
N ARG A 31 -6.52 5.66 2.82
CA ARG A 31 -6.11 4.50 2.02
C ARG A 31 -5.20 3.56 2.81
N PRO A 32 -5.38 2.24 2.70
CA PRO A 32 -4.41 1.30 3.22
C PRO A 32 -3.07 1.46 2.48
N ILE A 33 -1.98 1.21 3.20
CA ILE A 33 -0.63 1.36 2.67
C ILE A 33 -0.14 -0.02 2.22
N GLY A 34 0.20 -0.13 0.94
CA GLY A 34 0.96 -1.25 0.42
C GLY A 34 2.43 -1.07 0.77
N TRP A 35 2.91 -1.57 1.91
CA TRP A 35 4.33 -1.49 2.26
C TRP A 35 5.05 -2.72 1.71
N ILE A 36 5.56 -2.59 0.49
CA ILE A 36 5.96 -3.70 -0.37
C ILE A 36 7.45 -3.97 -0.21
N GLY A 37 7.78 -5.18 0.26
CA GLY A 37 9.13 -5.71 0.22
C GLY A 37 9.34 -6.51 -1.06
N SER A 38 10.47 -6.31 -1.73
CA SER A 38 10.85 -7.03 -2.95
C SER A 38 12.35 -7.35 -2.93
N LEU A 39 12.79 -8.21 -3.86
CA LEU A 39 14.19 -8.57 -4.01
C LEU A 39 14.59 -8.38 -5.47
N SER A 40 15.71 -7.70 -5.70
CA SER A 40 16.26 -7.59 -7.05
C SER A 40 16.79 -8.93 -7.56
N ALA A 41 17.03 -9.03 -8.87
CA ALA A 41 17.65 -10.23 -9.46
C ALA A 41 19.06 -10.51 -8.89
N ASP A 42 19.76 -9.46 -8.43
CA ASP A 42 21.08 -9.54 -7.81
C ASP A 42 21.02 -9.79 -6.29
N GLY A 43 19.81 -9.96 -5.73
CA GLY A 43 19.61 -10.24 -4.31
C GLY A 43 19.63 -9.01 -3.41
N ILE A 44 19.47 -7.81 -3.96
CA ILE A 44 19.37 -6.57 -3.17
C ILE A 44 17.93 -6.38 -2.68
N PRO A 45 17.69 -6.29 -1.36
CA PRO A 45 16.37 -6.12 -0.81
C PRO A 45 15.89 -4.68 -0.93
N ASN A 46 14.65 -4.49 -1.39
CA ASN A 46 14.01 -3.19 -1.58
C ASN A 46 12.71 -3.12 -0.77
N LEU A 47 12.41 -1.94 -0.21
CA LEU A 47 11.19 -1.69 0.55
C LEU A 47 10.60 -0.33 0.18
N ALA A 48 9.33 -0.28 -0.23
CA ALA A 48 8.69 1.00 -0.55
C ALA A 48 7.19 1.00 -0.22
N PRO A 49 6.63 2.12 0.25
CA PRO A 49 5.21 2.27 0.50
C PRO A 49 4.45 2.77 -0.73
N TYR A 50 3.29 2.16 -0.99
CA TYR A 50 2.37 2.49 -2.07
C TYR A 50 0.98 2.76 -1.50
N SER A 51 0.51 4.01 -1.59
CA SER A 51 -0.83 4.36 -1.10
C SER A 51 -1.97 3.96 -2.05
N PHE A 52 -1.65 3.51 -3.26
CA PHE A 52 -2.62 2.96 -4.21
C PHE A 52 -2.56 1.44 -4.08
N PHE A 53 -3.16 0.93 -3.00
CA PHE A 53 -3.12 -0.48 -2.61
C PHE A 53 -4.51 -0.93 -2.15
N ASN A 54 -4.89 -2.18 -2.42
CA ASN A 54 -6.07 -2.81 -1.84
C ASN A 54 -6.06 -4.34 -1.97
N ALA A 55 -7.02 -4.99 -1.32
CA ALA A 55 -7.43 -6.36 -1.62
C ALA A 55 -8.43 -6.38 -2.78
N PHE A 56 -8.36 -7.41 -3.63
CA PHE A 56 -9.15 -7.57 -4.85
C PHE A 56 -9.94 -8.88 -4.91
N ASN A 57 -9.59 -9.87 -4.08
CA ASN A 57 -10.36 -11.12 -3.96
C ASN A 57 -10.17 -11.76 -2.58
N TYR A 58 -11.18 -12.52 -2.12
CA TYR A 58 -11.12 -13.27 -0.86
C TYR A 58 -10.56 -14.69 -1.03
N THR A 59 -10.91 -15.41 -2.12
CA THR A 59 -10.51 -16.81 -2.31
C THR A 59 -10.27 -17.10 -3.80
N PRO A 60 -9.01 -17.34 -4.23
CA PRO A 60 -7.79 -17.14 -3.44
C PRO A 60 -7.60 -15.65 -3.08
N PRO A 61 -6.97 -15.32 -1.96
CA PRO A 61 -6.72 -13.94 -1.56
C PRO A 61 -5.81 -13.24 -2.59
N ILE A 62 -6.27 -12.14 -3.16
CA ILE A 62 -5.49 -11.34 -4.12
C ILE A 62 -5.37 -9.92 -3.56
N ILE A 63 -4.15 -9.40 -3.54
CA ILE A 63 -3.86 -7.99 -3.26
C ILE A 63 -3.19 -7.34 -4.47
N GLY A 64 -3.22 -6.02 -4.54
CA GLY A 64 -2.54 -5.29 -5.60
C GLY A 64 -2.15 -3.88 -5.21
N PHE A 65 -1.13 -3.37 -5.89
CA PHE A 65 -0.65 -1.99 -5.75
C PHE A 65 -0.31 -1.37 -7.10
N ALA A 66 -0.35 -0.04 -7.19
CA ALA A 66 -0.04 0.70 -8.42
C ALA A 66 1.27 1.49 -8.31
N SER A 67 2.16 1.30 -9.28
CA SER A 67 3.37 2.12 -9.50
C SER A 67 3.04 3.25 -10.48
N VAL A 68 2.93 4.48 -9.96
CA VAL A 68 2.56 5.68 -10.73
C VAL A 68 3.78 6.40 -11.28
N GLY A 69 3.70 6.88 -12.51
CA GLY A 69 4.71 7.71 -13.20
C GLY A 69 5.84 6.91 -13.85
N SER A 70 6.25 5.79 -13.24
CA SER A 70 7.30 4.92 -13.78
C SER A 70 7.21 3.52 -13.16
N LYS A 71 7.96 2.56 -13.74
CA LYS A 71 8.26 1.30 -13.06
C LYS A 71 9.37 1.54 -12.03
N LYS A 72 8.98 1.74 -10.76
CA LYS A 72 9.92 1.85 -9.63
C LYS A 72 10.61 0.52 -9.35
N ASP A 73 11.65 0.54 -8.52
CA ASP A 73 12.47 -0.64 -8.20
C ASP A 73 11.62 -1.81 -7.71
N SER A 74 10.64 -1.59 -6.83
CA SER A 74 9.76 -2.69 -6.38
C SER A 74 9.03 -3.36 -7.54
N LEU A 75 8.48 -2.59 -8.49
CA LEU A 75 7.77 -3.17 -9.63
C LEU A 75 8.74 -3.89 -10.58
N ARG A 76 9.94 -3.34 -10.81
CA ARG A 76 10.99 -3.99 -11.63
C ARG A 76 11.44 -5.31 -11.02
N ASN A 77 11.69 -5.31 -9.71
CA ASN A 77 12.05 -6.50 -8.93
C ASN A 77 10.97 -7.57 -9.01
N ILE A 78 9.70 -7.17 -8.85
CA ILE A 78 8.55 -8.08 -8.89
C ILE A 78 8.33 -8.64 -10.29
N GLU A 79 8.47 -7.83 -11.34
CA GLU A 79 8.41 -8.28 -12.72
C GLU A 79 9.51 -9.32 -13.04
N ALA A 80 10.71 -9.13 -12.48
CA ALA A 80 11.85 -10.03 -12.68
C ALA A 80 11.76 -11.33 -11.85
N THR A 81 11.27 -11.25 -10.62
CA THR A 81 11.32 -12.37 -9.65
C THR A 81 9.98 -13.07 -9.46
N GLY A 82 8.86 -12.41 -9.76
CA GLY A 82 7.51 -12.91 -9.55
C GLY A 82 7.07 -12.94 -8.07
N GLU A 83 7.79 -12.28 -7.17
CA GLU A 83 7.57 -12.42 -5.72
C GLU A 83 7.64 -11.08 -4.99
N PHE A 84 6.79 -10.90 -3.98
CA PHE A 84 6.85 -9.77 -3.05
C PHE A 84 6.22 -10.08 -1.71
N SER A 85 6.64 -9.33 -0.69
CA SER A 85 5.93 -9.26 0.58
C SER A 85 5.08 -7.99 0.67
N TRP A 86 4.00 -8.07 1.43
CA TRP A 86 3.31 -6.89 1.96
C TRP A 86 3.46 -6.89 3.48
N ASN A 87 3.68 -5.72 4.07
CA ASN A 87 3.90 -5.54 5.49
C ASN A 87 2.90 -4.53 6.04
N LEU A 88 2.27 -4.85 7.16
CA LEU A 88 1.35 -3.93 7.80
C LEU A 88 2.14 -2.76 8.41
N ALA A 89 1.84 -1.55 7.95
CA ALA A 89 2.38 -0.32 8.52
C ALA A 89 1.56 0.08 9.76
N THR A 90 2.24 0.19 10.90
CA THR A 90 1.63 0.56 12.19
C THR A 90 2.15 1.91 12.66
N ARG A 91 1.50 2.49 13.67
CA ARG A 91 1.92 3.75 14.27
C ARG A 91 3.38 3.72 14.75
N LEU A 92 3.80 2.60 15.33
CA LEU A 92 5.16 2.41 15.84
C LEU A 92 6.21 2.40 14.71
N LEU A 93 5.82 1.99 13.50
CA LEU A 93 6.70 1.89 12.33
C LEU A 93 6.52 3.07 11.36
N ALA A 94 5.73 4.08 11.71
CA ALA A 94 5.32 5.13 10.78
C ALA A 94 6.49 5.93 10.19
N GLU A 95 7.45 6.33 11.02
CA GLU A 95 8.63 7.10 10.57
C GLU A 95 9.55 6.23 9.71
N ALA A 96 9.79 4.97 10.08
CA ALA A 96 10.59 4.05 9.28
C ALA A 96 9.94 3.73 7.92
N MET A 97 8.61 3.54 7.91
CA MET A 97 7.84 3.42 6.66
C MET A 97 7.99 4.67 5.81
N ASN A 98 7.89 5.86 6.40
CA ASN A 98 8.07 7.12 5.68
C ASN A 98 9.50 7.27 5.13
N GLU A 99 10.52 6.87 5.90
CA GLU A 99 11.93 6.90 5.45
C GLU A 99 12.17 6.00 4.23
N SER A 100 11.46 4.87 4.13
CA SER A 100 11.49 4.00 2.94
C SER A 100 10.85 4.60 1.68
N CYS A 101 10.33 5.84 1.74
CA CYS A 101 9.91 6.58 0.55
C CYS A 101 11.09 7.25 -0.19
N ALA A 102 12.26 7.36 0.45
CA ALA A 102 13.37 8.13 -0.07
C ALA A 102 13.86 7.57 -1.41
N PRO A 103 14.11 8.41 -2.43
CA PRO A 103 14.68 7.95 -3.69
C PRO A 103 16.15 7.62 -3.50
N ILE A 104 16.47 6.34 -3.34
CA ILE A 104 17.84 5.84 -3.24
C ILE A 104 18.23 5.04 -4.49
N PRO A 105 19.54 4.85 -4.75
CA PRO A 105 20.03 3.96 -5.80
C PRO A 105 19.50 2.52 -5.65
N ALA A 106 19.33 1.82 -6.78
CA ALA A 106 18.75 0.47 -6.80
C ALA A 106 19.65 -0.62 -6.18
N ASP A 107 20.92 -0.32 -5.96
CA ASP A 107 21.91 -1.16 -5.28
C ASP A 107 22.01 -0.86 -3.77
N GLU A 108 21.23 0.10 -3.26
CA GLU A 108 21.05 0.36 -1.84
C GLU A 108 19.71 -0.20 -1.34
N SER A 109 19.63 -0.51 -0.04
CA SER A 109 18.43 -1.07 0.57
C SER A 109 17.70 -0.07 1.47
N GLU A 110 16.40 0.12 1.22
CA GLU A 110 15.57 0.95 2.10
C GLU A 110 15.38 0.33 3.50
N PHE A 111 15.56 -0.99 3.66
CA PHE A 111 15.56 -1.62 4.99
C PHE A 111 16.69 -1.04 5.84
N VAL A 112 17.90 -1.01 5.29
CA VAL A 112 19.08 -0.44 5.96
C VAL A 112 18.88 1.04 6.25
N ARG A 113 18.41 1.80 5.26
CA ARG A 113 18.15 3.24 5.41
C ARG A 113 17.13 3.55 6.51
N ALA A 114 16.03 2.80 6.54
CA ALA A 114 14.96 2.97 7.51
C ALA A 114 15.27 2.37 8.90
N GLY A 115 16.45 1.75 9.07
CA GLY A 115 16.84 1.08 10.32
C GLY A 115 15.97 -0.13 10.65
N LEU A 116 15.50 -0.84 9.62
CA LEU A 116 14.61 -2.00 9.74
C LEU A 116 15.38 -3.30 9.53
N GLU A 117 15.08 -4.29 10.37
CA GLU A 117 15.56 -5.65 10.18
C GLU A 117 14.68 -6.40 9.19
N GLU A 118 15.34 -7.14 8.29
CA GLU A 118 14.69 -8.08 7.37
C GLU A 118 14.34 -9.38 8.09
N ALA A 119 13.13 -9.89 7.87
CA ALA A 119 12.76 -11.24 8.26
C ALA A 119 12.61 -12.14 7.02
N PRO A 120 13.11 -13.38 7.05
CA PRO A 120 12.94 -14.31 5.95
C PRO A 120 11.47 -14.71 5.77
N SER A 121 11.12 -14.98 4.53
CA SER A 121 9.85 -15.56 4.08
C SER A 121 9.96 -17.08 3.99
N ARG A 122 8.83 -17.80 3.98
CA ARG A 122 8.75 -19.26 3.95
C ARG A 122 8.52 -19.83 2.54
N LEU A 123 7.79 -19.10 1.70
CA LEU A 123 7.26 -19.54 0.39
C LEU A 123 7.72 -18.64 -0.77
N ILE A 124 8.36 -17.51 -0.46
CA ILE A 124 8.98 -16.58 -1.42
C ILE A 124 10.38 -16.17 -0.94
N LYS A 125 11.18 -15.54 -1.82
CA LYS A 125 12.51 -15.00 -1.51
C LYS A 125 12.50 -13.56 -1.02
N ALA A 126 11.48 -12.77 -1.38
CA ALA A 126 11.40 -11.38 -0.93
C ALA A 126 11.28 -11.30 0.60
N PRO A 127 12.09 -10.45 1.27
CA PRO A 127 12.07 -10.33 2.72
C PRO A 127 10.83 -9.57 3.21
N ARG A 128 10.53 -9.73 4.50
CA ARG A 128 9.47 -9.02 5.23
C ARG A 128 10.12 -8.05 6.22
N VAL A 129 9.34 -7.10 6.72
CA VAL A 129 9.76 -6.24 7.84
C VAL A 129 9.62 -7.03 9.13
N ALA A 130 10.72 -7.34 9.82
CA ALA A 130 10.71 -8.18 11.01
C ALA A 130 9.81 -7.65 12.13
N ALA A 131 9.79 -6.33 12.31
CA ALA A 131 8.97 -5.66 13.31
C ALA A 131 7.49 -5.50 12.93
N SER A 132 7.10 -5.83 11.69
CA SER A 132 5.69 -5.73 11.27
C SER A 132 4.87 -6.88 11.88
N PRO A 133 3.75 -6.59 12.57
CA PRO A 133 2.97 -7.62 13.24
C PRO A 133 2.15 -8.49 12.28
N VAL A 134 1.96 -8.04 11.02
CA VAL A 134 1.31 -8.83 9.98
C VAL A 134 2.06 -8.66 8.67
N SER A 135 2.33 -9.76 7.99
CA SER A 135 2.92 -9.75 6.65
C SER A 135 2.28 -10.79 5.76
N PHE A 136 2.17 -10.48 4.47
CA PHE A 136 1.77 -11.42 3.43
C PHE A 136 2.96 -11.77 2.54
N GLU A 137 3.05 -13.04 2.17
CA GLU A 137 3.92 -13.51 1.11
C GLU A 137 3.09 -13.69 -0.15
N CYS A 138 3.51 -13.04 -1.25
CA CYS A 138 2.72 -12.96 -2.46
C CYS A 138 3.50 -13.44 -3.68
N LYS A 139 2.81 -14.17 -4.55
CA LYS A 139 3.30 -14.51 -5.89
C LYS A 139 2.57 -13.69 -6.93
N LEU A 140 3.33 -13.05 -7.81
CA LEU A 140 2.80 -12.22 -8.88
C LEU A 140 1.92 -13.05 -9.80
N THR A 141 0.75 -12.51 -10.12
CA THR A 141 -0.18 -13.11 -11.09
C THR A 141 -0.17 -12.35 -12.40
N GLN A 142 -0.20 -11.01 -12.34
CA GLN A 142 -0.23 -10.16 -13.52
C GLN A 142 0.21 -8.73 -13.19
N ILE A 143 0.78 -8.07 -14.20
CA ILE A 143 1.04 -6.63 -14.20
C ILE A 143 0.23 -6.03 -15.36
N VAL A 144 -0.63 -5.06 -15.06
CA VAL A 144 -1.50 -4.40 -16.03
C VAL A 144 -1.10 -2.94 -16.13
N GLN A 145 -0.71 -2.49 -17.33
CA GLN A 145 -0.58 -1.06 -17.59
C GLN A 145 -1.97 -0.44 -17.73
N LEU A 146 -2.23 0.62 -16.97
CA LEU A 146 -3.50 1.33 -17.03
C LEU A 146 -3.65 2.07 -18.35
N LYS A 147 -4.90 2.25 -18.76
CA LYS A 147 -5.27 2.99 -19.97
C LYS A 147 -6.27 4.08 -19.63
N THR A 148 -6.25 5.15 -20.42
CA THR A 148 -7.34 6.12 -20.45
C THR A 148 -8.60 5.46 -21.02
N GLN A 149 -9.75 6.14 -20.89
CA GLN A 149 -11.00 5.67 -21.51
C GLN A 149 -10.87 5.54 -23.05
N SER A 150 -10.06 6.40 -23.69
CA SER A 150 -9.79 6.34 -25.13
C SER A 150 -8.80 5.25 -25.54
N GLY A 151 -8.25 4.49 -24.58
CA GLY A 151 -7.34 3.37 -24.82
C GLY A 151 -5.85 3.74 -24.87
N GLU A 152 -5.51 4.99 -24.60
CA GLU A 152 -4.12 5.47 -24.53
C GLU A 152 -3.46 4.96 -23.25
N ASP A 153 -2.16 4.70 -23.31
CA ASP A 153 -1.40 4.22 -22.16
C ASP A 153 -1.22 5.32 -21.11
N VAL A 154 -1.59 4.99 -19.87
CA VAL A 154 -1.24 5.79 -18.70
C VAL A 154 0.09 5.24 -18.17
N PRO A 155 1.05 6.09 -17.77
CA PRO A 155 2.32 5.65 -17.16
C PRO A 155 2.06 5.18 -15.72
N THR A 156 1.20 4.20 -15.53
CA THR A 156 0.87 3.58 -14.26
C THR A 156 0.64 2.10 -14.49
N TRP A 157 1.28 1.27 -13.67
CA TRP A 157 1.18 -0.18 -13.75
C TRP A 157 0.64 -0.70 -12.42
N VAL A 158 -0.36 -1.57 -12.50
CA VAL A 158 -0.92 -2.26 -11.33
C VAL A 158 -0.38 -3.67 -11.30
N ALA A 159 0.30 -4.03 -10.22
CA ALA A 159 0.72 -5.39 -9.94
C ALA A 159 -0.31 -6.07 -9.05
N PHE A 160 -0.70 -7.29 -9.40
CA PHE A 160 -1.58 -8.15 -8.60
C PHE A 160 -0.84 -9.42 -8.18
N GLY A 161 -0.97 -9.81 -6.92
CA GLY A 161 -0.39 -11.05 -6.41
C GLY A 161 -1.38 -11.85 -5.58
N GLU A 162 -1.28 -13.17 -5.71
CA GLU A 162 -1.95 -14.11 -4.82
C GLU A 162 -1.18 -14.19 -3.50
N VAL A 163 -1.89 -14.04 -2.37
CA VAL A 163 -1.31 -14.23 -1.04
C VAL A 163 -1.18 -15.73 -0.78
N VAL A 164 0.06 -16.23 -0.81
CA VAL A 164 0.39 -17.64 -0.63
C VAL A 164 0.81 -17.96 0.80
N GLY A 165 1.16 -16.95 1.60
CA GLY A 165 1.52 -17.09 3.01
C GLY A 165 1.11 -15.87 3.82
N VAL A 166 0.74 -16.09 5.08
CA VAL A 166 0.34 -15.05 6.02
C VAL A 166 1.09 -15.25 7.34
N HIS A 167 1.72 -14.20 7.82
CA HIS A 167 2.35 -14.13 9.15
C HIS A 167 1.54 -13.17 10.00
N ILE A 168 1.14 -13.61 11.19
CA ILE A 168 0.47 -12.78 12.19
C ILE A 168 1.20 -13.00 13.52
N ALA A 169 1.61 -11.92 14.17
CA ALA A 169 2.21 -11.99 15.50
C ALA A 169 1.15 -12.37 16.55
N ASP A 170 1.49 -13.27 17.46
CA ASP A 170 0.54 -13.76 18.48
C ASP A 170 -0.07 -12.62 19.32
N GLY A 171 0.70 -11.55 19.57
CA GLY A 171 0.24 -10.40 20.38
C GLY A 171 -0.96 -9.64 19.80
N VAL A 172 -1.22 -9.76 18.48
CA VAL A 172 -2.37 -9.12 17.82
C VAL A 172 -3.58 -10.04 17.66
N LEU A 173 -3.48 -11.27 18.17
CA LEU A 173 -4.60 -12.22 18.26
C LEU A 173 -5.19 -12.18 19.68
N VAL A 174 -6.52 -12.07 19.78
CA VAL A 174 -7.28 -12.23 21.03
C VAL A 174 -8.14 -13.47 20.86
N ASP A 175 -7.87 -14.52 21.64
CA ASP A 175 -8.55 -15.81 21.52
C ASP A 175 -8.55 -16.38 20.08
N GLY A 176 -7.45 -16.14 19.35
CA GLY A 176 -7.28 -16.54 17.95
C GLY A 176 -7.91 -15.61 16.92
N ILE A 177 -8.52 -14.49 17.35
CA ILE A 177 -9.16 -13.51 16.49
C ILE A 177 -8.22 -12.33 16.26
N TYR A 178 -7.99 -11.97 14.99
CA TYR A 178 -7.27 -10.75 14.64
C TYR A 178 -8.14 -9.52 14.92
N ASP A 179 -7.69 -8.66 15.82
CA ASP A 179 -8.35 -7.40 16.15
C ASP A 179 -7.61 -6.21 15.52
N PRO A 180 -8.14 -5.61 14.44
CA PRO A 180 -7.47 -4.51 13.74
C PRO A 180 -7.30 -3.26 14.62
N ALA A 181 -8.15 -3.06 15.63
CA ALA A 181 -8.08 -1.89 16.51
C ALA A 181 -6.91 -1.93 17.50
N ARG A 182 -6.33 -3.12 17.73
CA ARG A 182 -5.17 -3.31 18.63
C ARG A 182 -3.82 -3.16 17.94
N VAL A 183 -3.81 -3.03 16.61
CA VAL A 183 -2.57 -3.03 15.82
C VAL A 183 -2.10 -1.60 15.47
N GLN A 184 -2.96 -0.60 15.71
CA GLN A 184 -2.64 0.81 15.42
C GLN A 184 -2.19 0.99 13.97
N THR A 185 -2.91 0.35 13.04
CA THR A 185 -2.61 0.44 11.60
C THR A 185 -2.69 1.89 11.15
N ILE A 186 -1.68 2.35 10.41
CA ILE A 186 -1.72 3.68 9.81
C ILE A 186 -2.23 3.62 8.37
N LEU A 187 -2.98 4.64 7.98
CA LEU A 187 -3.60 4.78 6.67
C LEU A 187 -3.19 6.12 6.07
N ARG A 188 -2.88 6.14 4.77
CA ARG A 188 -2.51 7.37 4.07
C ARG A 188 -3.75 8.23 3.82
N ALA A 189 -3.72 9.48 4.27
CA ALA A 189 -4.82 10.43 4.06
C ALA A 189 -4.54 11.37 2.87
N GLY A 190 -5.37 12.42 2.77
CA GLY A 190 -5.18 13.52 1.82
C GLY A 190 -4.03 14.45 2.17
N GLY A 191 -3.64 15.29 1.21
CA GLY A 191 -2.57 16.28 1.41
C GLY A 191 -1.16 15.68 1.43
N PRO A 192 -0.16 16.53 1.72
CA PRO A 192 1.26 16.17 1.54
C PRO A 192 1.74 15.13 2.56
N ALA A 193 1.25 15.16 3.80
CA ALA A 193 1.84 14.42 4.91
C ALA A 193 0.83 13.80 5.90
N SER A 194 -0.47 13.86 5.63
CA SER A 194 -1.46 13.40 6.62
C SER A 194 -1.62 11.88 6.61
N TYR A 195 -1.69 11.31 7.81
CA TYR A 195 -2.00 9.91 8.07
C TYR A 195 -3.07 9.82 9.17
N TYR A 196 -3.89 8.79 9.10
CA TYR A 196 -4.81 8.41 10.18
C TYR A 196 -4.38 7.09 10.79
N GLU A 197 -4.82 6.83 12.01
CA GLU A 197 -4.54 5.61 12.76
C GLU A 197 -5.87 4.92 13.10
N ILE A 198 -5.91 3.59 12.96
CA ILE A 198 -7.03 2.78 13.43
C ILE A 198 -6.89 2.61 14.94
N THR A 199 -7.90 3.05 15.69
CA THR A 199 -7.96 2.93 17.14
C THR A 199 -9.33 2.40 17.57
N PRO A 200 -9.47 1.84 18.77
CA PRO A 200 -10.78 1.39 19.26
C PRO A 200 -11.82 2.51 19.30
N GLN A 201 -11.39 3.76 19.52
CA GLN A 201 -12.29 4.92 19.60
C GLN A 201 -12.89 5.30 18.24
N SER A 202 -12.28 4.91 17.13
CA SER A 202 -12.80 5.19 15.78
C SER A 202 -13.69 4.08 15.23
N GLN A 203 -13.87 2.98 15.97
CA GLN A 203 -14.72 1.86 15.54
C GLN A 203 -16.20 2.21 15.63
N CYS A 204 -16.94 1.90 14.57
CA CYS A 204 -18.38 1.89 14.53
C CYS A 204 -18.85 0.54 13.99
N GLU A 205 -19.82 -0.07 14.64
CA GLU A 205 -20.37 -1.35 14.21
C GLU A 205 -21.59 -1.13 13.32
N MET A 206 -21.60 -1.80 12.17
CA MET A 206 -22.74 -1.80 11.26
C MET A 206 -23.12 -3.26 10.99
N ILE A 207 -24.32 -3.65 11.43
CA ILE A 207 -24.86 -4.97 11.16
C ILE A 207 -25.42 -4.97 9.75
N ARG A 208 -24.97 -5.91 8.91
CA ARG A 208 -25.52 -6.08 7.56
C ARG A 208 -27.04 -6.30 7.65
N PRO A 209 -27.88 -5.50 6.96
CA PRO A 209 -29.32 -5.72 6.94
C PRO A 209 -29.64 -7.14 6.46
N LYS A 210 -30.57 -7.81 7.15
CA LYS A 210 -31.15 -9.06 6.67
C LYS A 210 -32.04 -8.74 5.47
N SER A 211 -31.85 -9.46 4.37
CA SER A 211 -32.75 -9.46 3.21
C SER A 211 -34.12 -10.04 3.57
#